data_AF-U2A2W2-F1
#
_entry.id   AF-U2A2W2-F1
#
_cell.length_a   1.000
_cell.length_b   1.000
_cell.length_c   1.000
_cell.angle_alpha   90.00
_cell.angle_beta   90.00
_cell.angle_gamma   90.00
#
_symmetry.space_group_name_H-M   'P 1'
#
loop_
_entity.id
_entity.type
_entity.pdbx_description
1 polymer ?
#
loop_
_entity_poly.entity_id
_entity_poly.type
_entity_poly.pdbx_seq_one_letter_code
_entity_poly.pdbx_strand_id
1 'polypeptide(L)'
;MRRLLLALGLLAGGAHAEPAALEELQLQAEYPVSEMTGGNLSGLAQCGEALWAVSDRDDATLYQLHREDGLLRAEGEPFVAPEPPDSALPWGLRMRNWAASLVRGGKLDFEGLSCDAQGNRYLVSETRAAVLQVAPSGSAQWLNLPSGLVRQARASGMLLHFNQGFEGIAVDPSG
;
A
#
# COMPACT_ATOMS: atom_id res chain seq x y z
N MET A 1 29.46 14.07 47.18
CA MET A 1 28.56 15.07 46.54
C MET A 1 29.03 15.48 45.14
N ARG A 2 30.26 15.98 44.96
CA ARG A 2 30.78 16.43 43.66
C ARG A 2 30.87 15.35 42.56
N ARG A 3 31.10 14.08 42.92
CA ARG A 3 31.10 12.94 41.98
C ARG A 3 29.70 12.46 41.56
N LEU A 4 28.67 12.67 42.39
CA LEU A 4 27.27 12.37 42.02
C LEU A 4 26.73 13.39 41.02
N LEU A 5 27.13 14.66 41.13
CA LEU A 5 26.70 15.72 40.21
C LEU A 5 27.25 15.53 38.78
N LEU A 6 28.45 14.96 38.64
CA LEU A 6 29.03 14.61 37.34
C LEU A 6 28.31 13.45 36.64
N ALA A 7 27.78 12.49 37.41
CA ALA A 7 27.01 11.37 36.86
C ALA A 7 25.60 11.79 36.38
N LEU A 8 24.99 12.79 37.01
CA LEU A 8 23.73 13.38 36.54
C LEU A 8 23.87 14.24 35.28
N GLY A 9 25.03 14.86 35.07
CA GLY A 9 25.30 15.68 33.87
C GLY A 9 25.40 14.86 32.58
N LEU A 10 25.85 13.61 32.65
CA LEU A 10 26.01 12.72 31.49
C LEU A 10 24.70 12.08 30.99
N LEU A 11 23.63 12.11 31.80
CA LEU A 11 22.31 11.59 31.43
C LEU A 11 21.40 12.65 30.76
N ALA A 12 21.81 13.92 30.78
CA ALA A 12 21.04 15.03 30.21
C ALA A 12 21.38 15.33 28.74
N GLY A 13 22.38 14.64 28.16
CA GLY A 13 22.77 14.78 26.76
C GLY A 13 21.91 13.96 25.80
N GLY A 14 20.58 13.96 25.98
CA GLY A 14 19.68 13.52 24.93
C GLY A 14 19.87 14.46 23.76
N ALA A 15 20.52 14.00 22.69
CA ALA A 15 20.55 14.72 21.43
C ALA A 15 19.11 14.85 20.95
N HIS A 16 18.46 15.95 21.30
CA HIS A 16 17.27 16.41 20.63
C HIS A 16 17.73 16.78 19.23
N ALA A 17 17.71 15.80 18.31
CA ALA A 17 17.67 16.12 16.90
C ALA A 17 16.40 16.95 16.73
N GLU A 18 16.55 18.26 16.54
CA GLU A 18 15.41 19.04 16.06
C GLU A 18 14.93 18.33 14.79
N PRO A 19 13.62 18.01 14.69
CA PRO A 19 13.10 17.40 13.49
C PRO A 19 13.50 18.33 12.35
N ALA A 20 14.29 17.80 11.41
CA ALA A 20 14.69 18.57 10.24
C ALA A 20 13.41 19.14 9.62
N ALA A 21 13.40 20.45 9.36
CA ALA A 21 12.33 21.05 8.62
C ALA A 21 12.31 20.35 7.25
N LEU A 22 11.35 19.46 7.05
CA LEU A 22 11.18 18.76 5.79
C LEU A 22 10.73 19.82 4.78
N GLU A 23 11.47 19.94 3.68
CA GLU A 23 11.04 20.76 2.57
C GLU A 23 9.72 20.19 2.00
N GLU A 24 8.75 21.06 1.79
CA GLU A 24 7.47 20.66 1.22
C GLU A 24 7.67 20.20 -0.23
N LEU A 25 7.04 19.08 -0.60
CA LEU A 25 7.10 18.58 -1.96
C LEU A 25 6.47 19.60 -2.91
N GLN A 26 7.21 20.01 -3.93
CA GLN A 26 6.70 20.88 -4.99
C GLN A 26 6.15 20.03 -6.14
N LEU A 27 4.96 20.37 -6.63
CA LEU A 27 4.39 19.75 -7.81
C LEU A 27 5.30 20.02 -9.02
N GLN A 28 5.96 18.98 -9.51
CA GLN A 28 6.81 19.08 -10.68
C GLN A 28 6.01 18.98 -11.97
N ALA A 29 5.03 18.07 -11.99
CA ALA A 29 4.14 17.86 -13.12
C ALA A 29 2.93 17.00 -12.72
N GLU A 30 1.89 17.08 -13.54
CA GLU A 30 0.72 16.21 -13.49
C GLU A 30 0.54 15.55 -14.87
N TYR A 31 0.11 14.29 -14.86
CA TYR A 31 -0.14 13.53 -16.08
C TYR A 31 -1.49 12.84 -15.94
N PRO A 32 -2.49 13.18 -16.76
CA PRO A 32 -3.73 12.42 -16.78
C PRO A 32 -3.45 10.98 -17.22
N VAL A 33 -4.12 10.03 -16.57
CA VAL A 33 -4.02 8.61 -16.92
C VAL A 33 -5.12 8.26 -17.93
N SER A 34 -4.75 7.69 -19.07
CA SER A 34 -5.66 7.18 -20.09
C SER A 34 -5.66 5.64 -20.10
N GLU A 35 -6.69 5.04 -20.70
CA GLU A 35 -6.80 3.59 -20.94
C GLU A 35 -6.84 2.69 -19.69
N MET A 36 -6.95 3.27 -18.49
CA MET A 36 -7.24 2.53 -17.26
C MET A 36 -8.74 2.21 -17.19
N THR A 37 -9.08 0.94 -17.39
CA THR A 37 -10.47 0.48 -17.29
C THR A 37 -10.96 0.70 -15.85
N GLY A 38 -12.19 1.19 -15.67
CA GLY A 38 -12.72 1.52 -14.33
C GLY A 38 -12.15 2.77 -13.66
N GLY A 39 -11.01 3.31 -14.11
CA GLY A 39 -10.34 4.48 -13.53
C GLY A 39 -9.87 4.24 -12.09
N ASN A 40 -9.87 5.29 -11.26
CA ASN A 40 -9.58 5.22 -9.82
C ASN A 40 -8.22 4.57 -9.48
N LEU A 41 -7.14 5.14 -10.01
CA LEU A 41 -5.78 4.79 -9.58
C LEU A 41 -5.65 4.97 -8.07
N SER A 42 -5.28 3.92 -7.36
CA SER A 42 -5.19 3.88 -5.91
C SER A 42 -3.76 3.64 -5.43
N GLY A 43 -3.03 2.72 -6.07
CA GLY A 43 -1.62 2.43 -5.79
C GLY A 43 -0.71 2.68 -6.98
N LEU A 44 0.52 3.11 -6.70
CA LEU A 44 1.55 3.43 -7.69
C LEU A 44 2.93 2.99 -7.18
N ALA A 45 3.73 2.34 -8.03
CA ALA A 45 5.11 1.97 -7.70
C ALA A 45 6.02 1.98 -8.92
N GLN A 46 7.26 2.45 -8.74
CA GLN A 46 8.33 2.29 -9.72
C GLN A 46 9.01 0.94 -9.49
N CYS A 47 8.91 0.01 -10.45
CA CYS A 47 9.50 -1.32 -10.40
C CYS A 47 10.51 -1.48 -11.55
N GLY A 48 11.80 -1.39 -11.21
CA GLY A 48 12.83 -1.23 -12.23
C GLY A 48 12.58 0.04 -13.04
N GLU A 49 12.52 -0.08 -14.36
CA GLU A 49 12.24 1.05 -15.27
C GLU A 49 10.74 1.28 -15.53
N ALA A 50 9.88 0.37 -15.08
CA ALA A 50 8.45 0.45 -15.32
C ALA A 50 7.70 1.11 -14.14
N LEU A 51 6.82 2.05 -14.46
CA LEU A 51 5.86 2.59 -13.51
C LEU A 51 4.60 1.72 -13.54
N TRP A 52 4.20 1.19 -12.39
CA TRP A 52 3.06 0.30 -12.25
C TRP A 52 1.98 0.93 -11.37
N ALA A 53 0.73 0.59 -11.66
CA ALA A 53 -0.42 1.04 -10.90
C ALA A 53 -1.45 -0.07 -10.68
N VAL A 54 -2.30 0.15 -9.67
CA VAL A 54 -3.53 -0.59 -9.41
C VAL A 54 -4.72 0.37 -9.39
N SER A 55 -5.90 -0.19 -9.62
CA SER A 55 -7.18 0.48 -9.43
C SER A 55 -7.94 -0.16 -8.29
N ASP A 56 -8.61 0.65 -7.46
CA ASP A 56 -9.52 0.15 -6.41
C ASP A 56 -10.77 -0.53 -7.00
N ARG A 57 -10.96 -0.53 -8.34
CA ARG A 57 -12.10 -1.14 -9.04
C ARG A 57 -11.80 -2.44 -9.75
N ASP A 58 -10.52 -2.74 -9.99
CA ASP A 58 -10.11 -3.90 -10.76
C ASP A 58 -9.42 -4.95 -9.89
N ASP A 59 -10.07 -6.11 -9.77
CA ASP A 59 -9.58 -7.23 -8.95
C ASP A 59 -8.57 -8.14 -9.69
N ALA A 60 -8.31 -7.88 -10.97
CA ALA A 60 -7.63 -8.82 -11.87
C ALA A 60 -6.69 -8.16 -12.89
N THR A 61 -6.35 -6.88 -12.72
CA THR A 61 -5.50 -6.16 -13.68
C THR A 61 -4.48 -5.29 -12.96
N LEU A 62 -3.23 -5.42 -13.38
CA LEU A 62 -2.15 -4.49 -13.09
C LEU A 62 -2.00 -3.56 -14.29
N TYR A 63 -1.62 -2.32 -14.06
CA TYR A 63 -1.43 -1.36 -15.14
C TYR A 63 0.02 -0.93 -15.22
N GLN A 64 0.67 -1.17 -16.35
CA GLN A 64 1.93 -0.50 -16.67
C GLN A 64 1.61 0.89 -17.24
N LEU A 65 2.23 1.93 -16.71
CA LEU A 65 2.01 3.31 -17.15
C LEU A 65 3.12 3.74 -18.09
N HIS A 66 2.74 4.05 -19.33
CA HIS A 66 3.63 4.51 -20.39
C HIS A 66 3.49 6.03 -20.55
N ARG A 67 4.62 6.74 -20.42
CA ARG A 67 4.68 8.18 -20.67
C ARG A 67 4.54 8.47 -22.16
N GLU A 68 3.51 9.21 -22.55
CA GLU A 68 3.24 9.59 -23.94
C GLU A 68 2.73 11.03 -23.98
N ASP A 69 3.40 11.94 -24.68
CA ASP A 69 2.94 13.32 -25.00
C ASP A 69 2.09 14.03 -23.93
N GLY A 70 2.57 14.09 -22.68
CA GLY A 70 1.89 14.80 -21.60
C GLY A 70 0.79 14.01 -20.88
N LEU A 71 0.65 12.72 -21.13
CA LEU A 71 -0.22 11.78 -20.40
C LEU A 71 0.54 10.51 -19.97
N LEU A 72 -0.14 9.67 -19.19
CA LEU A 72 0.26 8.31 -18.87
C LEU A 72 -0.77 7.34 -19.45
N ARG A 73 -0.40 6.58 -20.49
CA ARG A 73 -1.25 5.53 -21.04
C ARG A 73 -1.10 4.26 -20.21
N ALA A 74 -2.22 3.72 -19.71
CA ALA A 74 -2.23 2.51 -18.91
C ALA A 74 -2.38 1.27 -19.81
N GLU A 75 -1.40 0.37 -19.77
CA GLU A 75 -1.44 -0.94 -20.40
C GLU A 75 -1.78 -2.01 -19.36
N GLY A 76 -2.92 -2.68 -19.53
CA GLY A 76 -3.42 -3.68 -18.58
C GLY A 76 -2.76 -5.05 -18.74
N GLU A 77 -2.10 -5.53 -17.69
CA GLU A 77 -1.63 -6.90 -17.53
C GLU A 77 -2.58 -7.69 -16.63
N PRO A 78 -3.23 -8.76 -17.13
CA PRO A 78 -4.12 -9.57 -16.32
C PRO A 78 -3.36 -10.44 -15.31
N PHE A 79 -3.96 -10.64 -14.15
CA PHE A 79 -3.54 -11.68 -13.20
C PHE A 79 -4.76 -12.42 -12.66
N VAL A 80 -4.53 -13.57 -12.02
CA VAL A 80 -5.60 -14.35 -11.39
C VAL A 80 -5.35 -14.41 -9.89
N ALA A 81 -6.12 -13.65 -9.12
CA ALA A 81 -6.13 -13.78 -7.67
C ALA A 81 -6.79 -15.11 -7.26
N PRO A 82 -6.14 -15.95 -6.44
CA PRO A 82 -6.82 -17.07 -5.80
C PRO A 82 -7.86 -16.54 -4.79
N GLU A 83 -8.72 -17.43 -4.28
CA GLU A 83 -9.72 -17.04 -3.27
C GLU A 83 -9.04 -16.33 -2.08
N PRO A 84 -9.48 -15.11 -1.70
CA PRO A 84 -8.87 -14.37 -0.61
C PRO A 84 -9.04 -15.07 0.73
N PRO A 85 -8.09 -14.88 1.66
CA PRO A 85 -8.27 -15.34 3.03
C PRO A 85 -9.48 -14.64 3.69
N ASP A 86 -9.92 -15.21 4.80
CA ASP A 86 -10.92 -14.57 5.65
C ASP A 86 -10.43 -13.18 6.09
N SER A 87 -11.26 -12.17 5.86
CA SER A 87 -10.92 -10.79 6.22
C SER A 87 -10.76 -10.65 7.73
N ALA A 88 -9.60 -10.16 8.17
CA ALA A 88 -9.31 -9.88 9.57
C ALA A 88 -9.97 -8.58 10.09
N LEU A 89 -10.74 -7.89 9.25
CA LEU A 89 -11.45 -6.67 9.63
C LEU A 89 -12.62 -6.95 10.59
N PRO A 90 -12.94 -6.00 11.49
CA PRO A 90 -14.17 -6.02 12.27
C PRO A 90 -15.42 -6.24 11.41
N TRP A 91 -16.39 -7.00 11.93
CA TRP A 91 -17.64 -7.35 11.22
C TRP A 91 -18.34 -6.15 10.58
N GLY A 92 -18.47 -5.03 11.29
CA GLY A 92 -19.13 -3.83 10.78
C GLY A 92 -18.43 -3.26 9.53
N LEU A 93 -17.10 -3.27 9.50
CA LEU A 93 -16.33 -2.84 8.33
C LEU A 93 -16.48 -3.83 7.18
N ARG A 94 -16.43 -5.14 7.45
CA ARG A 94 -16.65 -6.18 6.43
C ARG A 94 -18.01 -6.03 5.74
N MET A 95 -19.07 -5.80 6.50
CA MET A 95 -20.42 -5.64 5.95
C MET A 95 -20.57 -4.36 5.12
N ARG A 96 -19.97 -3.26 5.57
CA ARG A 96 -19.94 -1.99 4.82
C ARG A 96 -19.20 -2.16 3.49
N ASN A 97 -18.03 -2.78 3.52
CA ASN A 97 -17.19 -2.99 2.35
C ASN A 97 -17.88 -3.92 1.34
N TRP A 98 -18.51 -5.01 1.82
CA TRP A 98 -19.34 -5.88 0.99
C TRP A 98 -20.45 -5.09 0.28
N ALA A 99 -21.23 -4.29 1.02
CA ALA A 99 -22.31 -3.49 0.43
C ALA A 99 -21.79 -2.49 -0.62
N ALA A 100 -20.65 -1.84 -0.36
CA ALA A 100 -20.02 -0.90 -1.30
C ALA A 100 -19.58 -1.61 -2.60
N SER A 101 -18.96 -2.78 -2.50
CA SER A 101 -18.46 -3.55 -3.65
C SER A 101 -19.57 -3.96 -4.64
N LEU A 102 -20.81 -4.13 -4.17
CA LEU A 102 -21.96 -4.49 -5.03
C LEU A 102 -22.32 -3.38 -6.02
N VAL A 103 -22.05 -2.13 -5.66
CA VAL A 103 -22.36 -0.97 -6.50
C VAL A 103 -21.15 -0.55 -7.33
N ARG A 104 -19.96 -0.66 -6.75
CA ARG A 104 -18.77 0.04 -7.22
C ARG A 104 -17.77 -0.84 -7.97
N GLY A 105 -17.86 -2.17 -7.87
CA GLY A 105 -16.78 -3.08 -8.29
C GLY A 105 -15.69 -3.20 -7.21
N GLY A 106 -14.56 -3.84 -7.53
CA GLY A 106 -13.40 -3.93 -6.63
C GLY A 106 -13.68 -4.66 -5.31
N LYS A 107 -13.92 -5.97 -5.35
CA LYS A 107 -14.15 -6.77 -4.13
C LYS A 107 -12.89 -6.95 -3.30
N LEU A 108 -11.72 -6.84 -3.92
CA LEU A 108 -10.42 -6.91 -3.26
C LEU A 108 -9.96 -5.51 -2.84
N ASP A 109 -10.27 -4.46 -3.60
CA ASP A 109 -9.97 -3.08 -3.22
C ASP A 109 -8.48 -2.88 -2.97
N PHE A 110 -7.70 -3.04 -4.05
CA PHE A 110 -6.27 -2.87 -3.95
C PHE A 110 -5.95 -1.38 -3.86
N GLU A 111 -5.34 -0.96 -2.76
CA GLU A 111 -5.05 0.46 -2.47
C GLU A 111 -3.56 0.80 -2.60
N GLY A 112 -2.69 -0.21 -2.57
CA GLY A 112 -1.25 0.02 -2.62
C GLY A 112 -0.51 -1.07 -3.38
N LEU A 113 0.63 -0.68 -3.92
CA LEU A 113 1.50 -1.51 -4.74
C LEU A 113 2.96 -1.26 -4.32
N SER A 114 3.76 -2.32 -4.28
CA SER A 114 5.22 -2.28 -4.19
C SER A 114 5.82 -3.48 -4.93
N CYS A 115 7.13 -3.53 -5.07
CA CYS A 115 7.83 -4.63 -5.72
C CYS A 115 9.19 -4.92 -5.08
N ASP A 116 9.66 -6.14 -5.29
CA ASP A 116 11.01 -6.56 -4.91
C ASP A 116 11.98 -6.52 -6.12
N ALA A 117 13.25 -6.84 -5.89
CA ALA A 117 14.26 -6.86 -6.94
C ALA A 117 14.13 -8.07 -7.90
N GLN A 118 13.31 -9.06 -7.59
CA GLN A 118 13.00 -10.19 -8.48
C GLN A 118 11.84 -9.88 -9.42
N GLY A 119 11.21 -8.71 -9.26
CA GLY A 119 10.07 -8.27 -10.06
C GLY A 119 8.73 -8.80 -9.55
N ASN A 120 8.67 -9.43 -8.37
CA ASN A 120 7.38 -9.73 -7.76
C ASN A 120 6.73 -8.42 -7.35
N ARG A 121 5.41 -8.35 -7.57
CA ARG A 121 4.58 -7.20 -7.25
C ARG A 121 3.70 -7.57 -6.07
N TYR A 122 3.57 -6.66 -5.11
CA TYR A 122 2.85 -6.88 -3.86
C TYR A 122 1.73 -5.87 -3.77
N LEU A 123 0.50 -6.37 -3.75
CA LEU A 123 -0.73 -5.61 -3.78
C LEU A 123 -1.36 -5.69 -2.41
N VAL A 124 -1.68 -4.54 -1.80
CA VAL A 124 -2.37 -4.54 -0.51
C VAL A 124 -3.86 -4.32 -0.71
N SER A 125 -4.66 -5.24 -0.16
CA SER A 125 -6.11 -5.21 -0.23
C SER A 125 -6.69 -4.61 1.05
N GLU A 126 -7.43 -3.50 0.92
CA GLU A 126 -8.06 -2.85 2.07
C GLU A 126 -9.15 -3.74 2.68
N THR A 127 -10.05 -4.25 1.83
CA THR A 127 -11.22 -5.01 2.28
C THR A 127 -10.88 -6.37 2.89
N ARG A 128 -9.72 -6.93 2.54
CA ARG A 128 -9.24 -8.21 3.09
C ARG A 128 -8.22 -8.01 4.21
N ALA A 129 -7.62 -6.83 4.35
CA ALA A 129 -6.46 -6.59 5.19
C ALA A 129 -5.37 -7.65 4.94
N ALA A 130 -5.09 -7.88 3.65
CA ALA A 130 -4.23 -8.95 3.16
C ALA A 130 -3.32 -8.42 2.03
N VAL A 131 -2.24 -9.17 1.76
CA VAL A 131 -1.29 -8.84 0.69
C VAL A 131 -1.28 -9.96 -0.34
N LEU A 132 -1.50 -9.62 -1.61
CA LEU A 132 -1.36 -10.51 -2.75
C LEU A 132 0.01 -10.30 -3.39
N GLN A 133 0.81 -11.35 -3.50
CA GLN A 133 2.03 -11.34 -4.29
C GLN A 133 1.69 -11.84 -5.70
N VAL A 134 2.10 -11.10 -6.73
CA VAL A 134 1.96 -11.43 -8.15
C VAL A 134 3.36 -11.55 -8.73
N ALA A 135 3.71 -12.74 -9.21
CA ALA A 135 4.97 -12.97 -9.89
C ALA A 135 4.98 -12.33 -11.29
N PRO A 136 6.15 -12.08 -11.89
CA PRO A 136 6.23 -11.58 -13.28
C PRO A 136 5.50 -12.44 -14.32
N SER A 137 5.29 -13.73 -14.04
CA SER A 137 4.52 -14.65 -14.88
C SER A 137 3.00 -14.45 -14.80
N GLY A 138 2.51 -13.59 -13.90
CA GLY A 138 1.09 -13.38 -13.61
C GLY A 138 0.49 -14.34 -12.58
N SER A 139 1.24 -15.35 -12.12
CA SER A 139 0.77 -16.22 -11.04
C SER A 139 0.74 -15.47 -9.70
N ALA A 140 -0.33 -15.63 -8.93
CA ALA A 140 -0.52 -14.89 -7.69
C ALA A 140 -0.78 -15.78 -6.47
N GLN A 141 -0.34 -15.33 -5.30
CA GLN A 141 -0.57 -16.00 -4.02
C GLN A 141 -0.77 -15.00 -2.88
N TRP A 142 -1.68 -15.32 -1.95
CA TRP A 142 -1.88 -14.52 -0.74
C TRP A 142 -0.77 -14.81 0.26
N LEU A 143 -0.16 -13.75 0.81
CA LEU A 143 0.84 -13.89 1.87
C LEU A 143 0.19 -14.25 3.20
N ASN A 144 0.89 -15.07 3.97
CA ASN A 144 0.44 -15.44 5.32
C ASN A 144 0.84 -14.36 6.33
N LEU A 145 -0.05 -13.38 6.53
CA LEU A 145 0.17 -12.33 7.51
C LEU A 145 -0.10 -12.81 8.94
N PRO A 146 0.59 -12.26 9.96
CA PRO A 146 0.29 -12.58 11.35
C PRO A 146 -1.18 -12.31 11.68
N SER A 147 -1.90 -13.30 12.21
CA SER A 147 -3.33 -13.19 12.56
C SER A 147 -3.65 -12.09 13.59
N GLY A 148 -2.63 -11.65 14.34
CA GLY A 148 -2.75 -10.55 15.29
C GLY A 148 -2.58 -9.15 14.68
N LEU A 149 -2.19 -9.01 13.41
CA LEU A 149 -1.76 -7.74 12.80
C LEU A 149 -2.84 -6.66 12.93
N VAL A 150 -4.04 -6.89 12.39
CA VAL A 150 -5.14 -5.91 12.42
C VAL A 150 -5.54 -5.56 13.85
N ARG A 151 -5.61 -6.56 14.73
CA ARG A 151 -5.96 -6.33 16.15
C ARG A 151 -4.92 -5.44 16.84
N GLN A 152 -3.64 -5.72 16.63
CA GLN A 152 -2.54 -4.97 17.24
C GLN A 152 -2.48 -3.54 16.70
N ALA A 153 -2.60 -3.36 15.38
CA ALA A 153 -2.64 -2.04 14.75
C ALA A 153 -3.78 -1.18 15.29
N ARG A 154 -4.98 -1.77 15.46
CA ARG A 154 -6.11 -1.07 16.07
C ARG A 154 -5.90 -0.75 17.54
N ALA A 155 -5.32 -1.67 18.30
CA ALA A 155 -4.97 -1.44 19.70
C ALA A 155 -3.93 -0.32 19.88
N SER A 156 -3.10 -0.08 18.86
CA SER A 156 -2.14 1.04 18.83
C SER A 156 -2.71 2.33 18.22
N GLY A 157 -4.01 2.40 17.95
CA GLY A 157 -4.66 3.62 17.42
C GLY A 157 -4.67 3.75 15.89
N MET A 158 -4.20 2.76 15.14
CA MET A 158 -4.24 2.76 13.66
C MET A 158 -5.53 2.11 13.13
N LEU A 159 -5.86 2.31 11.85
CA LEU A 159 -7.01 1.69 11.18
C LEU A 159 -8.38 2.05 11.77
N LEU A 160 -8.47 3.16 12.51
CA LEU A 160 -9.69 3.55 13.22
C LEU A 160 -10.59 4.52 12.42
N HIS A 161 -10.02 5.19 11.42
CA HIS A 161 -10.68 6.24 10.67
C HIS A 161 -11.03 5.81 9.24
N PHE A 162 -11.90 6.58 8.60
CA PHE A 162 -12.21 6.44 7.19
C PHE A 162 -10.97 6.75 6.34
N ASN A 163 -10.71 5.96 5.29
CA ASN A 163 -9.51 6.04 4.44
C ASN A 163 -8.20 6.01 5.23
N GLN A 164 -8.14 5.12 6.23
CA GLN A 164 -6.93 4.80 6.97
C GLN A 164 -6.83 3.28 7.15
N GLY A 165 -7.30 2.51 6.18
CA GLY A 165 -7.20 1.07 6.17
C GLY A 165 -5.78 0.60 5.80
N PHE A 166 -5.72 -0.44 5.00
CA PHE A 166 -4.46 -0.86 4.40
C PHE A 166 -4.28 -0.10 3.08
N GLU A 167 -3.69 1.09 3.17
CA GLU A 167 -3.61 2.06 2.06
C GLU A 167 -2.28 1.99 1.28
N GLY A 168 -1.25 1.36 1.85
CA GLY A 168 0.09 1.37 1.28
C GLY A 168 0.92 0.20 1.76
N ILE A 169 1.93 -0.15 0.96
CA ILE A 169 2.86 -1.23 1.25
C ILE A 169 4.26 -0.84 0.82
N ALA A 170 5.24 -1.22 1.62
CA ALA A 170 6.65 -1.20 1.26
C ALA A 170 7.20 -2.61 1.47
N VAL A 171 8.09 -3.02 0.59
CA VAL A 171 8.69 -4.37 0.58
C VAL A 171 10.19 -4.24 0.61
N ASP A 172 10.86 -5.16 1.31
CA ASP A 172 12.31 -5.25 1.26
C ASP A 172 12.75 -5.66 -0.16
N PRO A 173 13.78 -5.04 -0.76
CA PRO A 173 14.22 -5.43 -2.11
C PRO A 173 14.60 -6.91 -2.25
N SER A 174 14.90 -7.60 -1.15
CA SER A 174 15.20 -9.04 -1.12
C SER A 174 13.96 -9.95 -1.06
N GLY A 175 12.75 -9.39 -0.91
CA GLY A 175 11.48 -10.12 -0.94
C GLY A 175 10.76 -10.25 0.40
#